data_AF-A0A9E1XQ49-F1
#
_entry.id   AF-A0A9E1XQ49-F1
#
_cell.length_a   1.000
_cell.length_b   1.000
_cell.length_c   1.000
_cell.angle_alpha   90.00
_cell.angle_beta   90.00
_cell.angle_gamma   90.00
#
_symmetry.space_group_name_H-M   'P 1'
#
loop_
_entity.id
_entity.type
_entity.pdbx_description
1 polymer ?
#
loop_
_entity_poly.entity_id
_entity_poly.type
_entity_poly.pdbx_seq_one_letter_code
_entity_poly.pdbx_strand_id
1 'polypeptide(L)'
;MKPYVDVWCCQPFGIPRDELVADMAKRGVEYWCYPNHIAGENDHTTVSGARMSYGFGFWRSGFRALTPWIYQAIIGDQWNYLDGSAMDFFNRTDDDGAPIPVTMWEAYREGIDDSRYVTTLQRTIARARAAGKTELADGAQADLDLVWDAVRVQEKYKVDDLWDPDAYDVYRWLIASRIIELQSALGD
;
A
#
# COMPACT_ATOMS: atom_id res chain seq x y z
N MET A 1 -18.09 22.23 1.87
CA MET A 1 -16.77 22.14 1.21
C MET A 1 -16.73 21.14 0.06
N LYS A 2 -17.29 19.92 0.17
CA LYS A 2 -17.18 18.90 -0.89
C LYS A 2 -17.66 19.25 -2.32
N PRO A 3 -18.61 20.17 -2.61
CA PRO A 3 -18.85 20.55 -4.00
C PRO A 3 -17.82 21.55 -4.57
N TYR A 4 -16.80 21.94 -3.78
CA TYR A 4 -15.84 22.99 -4.13
C TYR A 4 -14.38 22.51 -4.11
N VAL A 5 -14.13 21.20 -3.96
CA VAL A 5 -12.77 20.63 -3.94
C VAL A 5 -12.72 19.38 -4.80
N ASP A 6 -11.61 19.24 -5.56
CA ASP A 6 -11.35 18.06 -6.39
C ASP A 6 -10.71 16.92 -5.60
N VAL A 7 -10.04 17.24 -4.50
CA VAL A 7 -9.35 16.28 -3.63
C VAL A 7 -9.81 16.47 -2.19
N TRP A 8 -10.24 15.37 -1.59
CA TRP A 8 -10.52 15.26 -0.17
C TRP A 8 -9.46 14.39 0.50
N CYS A 9 -8.46 15.03 1.10
CA CYS A 9 -7.44 14.34 1.87
C CYS A 9 -7.89 14.18 3.32
N CYS A 10 -8.01 12.95 3.81
CA CYS A 10 -8.38 12.67 5.18
C CYS A 10 -7.47 11.62 5.83
N GLN A 11 -7.39 11.65 7.14
CA GLN A 11 -6.76 10.61 7.93
C GLN A 11 -7.84 9.85 8.72
N PRO A 12 -7.75 8.52 8.83
CA PRO A 12 -6.92 7.55 8.09
C PRO A 12 -7.77 6.78 7.05
N PHE A 13 -7.62 5.45 6.89
CA PHE A 13 -8.50 4.59 6.08
C PHE A 13 -9.90 4.39 6.73
N GLY A 14 -10.51 5.47 7.24
CA GLY A 14 -11.73 5.41 8.05
C GLY A 14 -13.03 5.35 7.26
N ILE A 15 -12.99 5.53 5.94
CA ILE A 15 -14.19 5.43 5.08
C ILE A 15 -14.17 4.04 4.41
N PRO A 16 -15.24 3.23 4.55
CA PRO A 16 -15.34 1.95 3.86
C PRO A 16 -15.16 2.12 2.35
N ARG A 17 -14.41 1.20 1.72
CA ARG A 17 -14.07 1.27 0.29
C ARG A 17 -15.27 1.54 -0.61
N ASP A 18 -16.37 0.81 -0.41
CA ASP A 18 -17.51 0.89 -1.32
C ASP A 18 -18.26 2.23 -1.19
N GLU A 19 -18.31 2.79 0.02
CA GLU A 19 -18.82 4.14 0.26
C GLU A 19 -17.92 5.18 -0.41
N LEU A 20 -16.61 5.06 -0.23
CA LEU A 20 -15.61 5.95 -0.80
C LEU A 20 -15.70 5.94 -2.34
N VAL A 21 -15.69 4.75 -2.96
CA VAL A 21 -15.78 4.59 -4.42
C VAL A 21 -17.10 5.14 -4.97
N ALA A 22 -18.23 4.88 -4.28
CA ALA A 22 -19.53 5.42 -4.68
C ALA A 22 -19.57 6.96 -4.60
N ASP A 23 -18.98 7.56 -3.56
CA ASP A 23 -18.94 9.01 -3.42
C ASP A 23 -18.01 9.66 -4.47
N MET A 24 -16.85 9.06 -4.76
CA MET A 24 -15.96 9.50 -5.85
C MET A 24 -16.70 9.50 -7.19
N ALA A 25 -17.38 8.39 -7.53
CA ALA A 25 -18.12 8.28 -8.78
C ALA A 25 -19.29 9.28 -8.87
N LYS A 26 -19.97 9.55 -7.75
CA LYS A 26 -21.11 10.47 -7.70
C LYS A 26 -20.71 11.94 -7.81
N ARG A 27 -19.60 12.33 -7.19
CA ARG A 27 -19.24 13.75 -7.02
C ARG A 27 -18.04 14.20 -7.84
N GLY A 28 -17.27 13.27 -8.41
CA GLY A 28 -16.03 13.58 -9.13
C GLY A 28 -14.89 14.06 -8.20
N VAL A 29 -14.99 13.81 -6.90
CA VAL A 29 -13.92 14.09 -5.92
C VAL A 29 -13.00 12.88 -5.79
N GLU A 30 -11.71 13.09 -5.62
CA GLU A 30 -10.77 12.03 -5.23
C GLU A 30 -10.60 11.98 -3.71
N TYR A 31 -10.56 10.78 -3.14
CA TYR A 31 -10.16 10.59 -1.74
C TYR A 31 -8.69 10.22 -1.64
N TRP A 32 -7.93 11.03 -0.91
CA TRP A 32 -6.53 10.77 -0.58
C TRP A 32 -6.41 10.48 0.92
N CYS A 33 -5.46 9.63 1.30
CA CYS A 33 -5.20 9.31 2.69
C CYS A 33 -3.95 10.04 3.17
N TYR A 34 -4.02 10.57 4.39
CA TYR A 34 -2.91 11.15 5.12
C TYR A 34 -2.39 10.13 6.14
N PRO A 35 -1.39 9.28 5.82
CA PRO A 35 -0.99 8.13 6.63
C PRO A 35 0.02 8.49 7.74
N ASN A 36 -0.08 9.66 8.35
CA ASN A 36 0.86 10.10 9.40
C ASN A 36 0.96 9.13 10.57
N HIS A 37 -0.15 8.46 10.84
CA HIS A 37 -0.28 7.40 11.83
C HIS A 37 0.68 6.21 11.58
N ILE A 38 1.30 6.11 10.40
CA ILE A 38 2.39 5.19 10.06
C ILE A 38 3.70 5.96 9.79
N ALA A 39 3.63 7.18 9.28
CA ALA A 39 4.79 7.94 8.80
C ALA A 39 5.56 8.79 9.84
N GLY A 40 5.30 8.64 11.15
CA GLY A 40 6.05 9.34 12.21
C GLY A 40 5.21 9.93 13.35
N GLU A 41 3.88 9.92 13.27
CA GLU A 41 3.00 10.49 14.31
C GLU A 41 2.97 9.69 15.62
N ASN A 42 3.69 8.57 15.73
CA ASN A 42 3.73 7.76 16.95
C ASN A 42 5.10 7.10 17.13
N ASP A 43 5.32 6.58 18.34
CA ASP A 43 6.53 5.92 18.82
C ASP A 43 6.55 4.39 18.62
N HIS A 44 5.54 3.82 17.95
CA HIS A 44 5.33 2.36 17.84
C HIS A 44 4.91 1.89 16.44
N THR A 45 5.28 2.61 15.36
CA THR A 45 4.91 2.11 14.03
C THR A 45 5.63 0.81 13.74
N THR A 46 4.87 -0.25 13.45
CA THR A 46 5.42 -1.55 13.07
C THR A 46 5.77 -1.59 11.57
N VAL A 47 6.84 -2.33 11.25
CA VAL A 47 7.28 -2.61 9.87
C VAL A 47 6.16 -3.26 9.06
N SER A 48 5.45 -4.24 9.63
CA SER A 48 4.30 -4.86 8.96
C SER A 48 3.17 -3.86 8.71
N GLY A 49 2.90 -2.97 9.67
CA GLY A 49 1.92 -1.90 9.52
C GLY A 49 2.25 -0.94 8.38
N ALA A 50 3.52 -0.58 8.25
CA ALA A 50 4.06 0.22 7.16
C ALA A 50 3.89 -0.45 5.79
N ARG A 51 4.35 -1.70 5.65
CA ARG A 51 4.24 -2.47 4.41
C ARG A 51 2.78 -2.69 4.01
N MET A 52 1.90 -3.02 4.96
CA MET A 52 0.46 -3.13 4.71
C MET A 52 -0.15 -1.82 4.23
N SER A 53 0.15 -0.71 4.91
CA SER A 53 -0.43 0.59 4.61
C SER A 53 -0.04 1.13 3.24
N TYR A 54 1.19 0.85 2.78
CA TYR A 54 1.67 1.25 1.45
C TYR A 54 1.48 0.17 0.37
N GLY A 55 1.01 -1.02 0.77
CA GLY A 55 0.79 -2.18 -0.09
C GLY A 55 -0.67 -2.64 -0.13
N PHE A 56 -0.91 -3.88 0.31
CA PHE A 56 -2.22 -4.53 0.21
C PHE A 56 -3.36 -3.78 0.91
N GLY A 57 -3.08 -3.08 2.01
CA GLY A 57 -4.06 -2.26 2.72
C GLY A 57 -4.50 -1.06 1.88
N PHE A 58 -3.56 -0.38 1.22
CA PHE A 58 -3.90 0.70 0.29
C PHE A 58 -4.72 0.19 -0.89
N TRP A 59 -4.32 -0.94 -1.49
CA TRP A 59 -5.10 -1.60 -2.55
C TRP A 59 -6.54 -1.90 -2.13
N ARG A 60 -6.76 -2.36 -0.89
CA ARG A 60 -8.10 -2.62 -0.34
C ARG A 60 -8.88 -1.38 0.04
N SER A 61 -8.22 -0.25 0.26
CA SER A 61 -8.83 0.95 0.82
C SER A 61 -9.73 1.72 -0.18
N GLY A 62 -9.42 1.65 -1.48
CA GLY A 62 -10.09 2.45 -2.51
C GLY A 62 -9.62 3.91 -2.59
N PHE A 63 -8.75 4.36 -1.68
CA PHE A 63 -8.13 5.67 -1.77
C PHE A 63 -7.23 5.78 -3.01
N ARG A 64 -7.06 7.01 -3.51
CA ARG A 64 -6.32 7.27 -4.75
C ARG A 64 -4.84 7.54 -4.53
N ALA A 65 -4.48 8.12 -3.40
CA ALA A 65 -3.10 8.45 -3.07
C ALA A 65 -2.86 8.39 -1.55
N LEU A 66 -1.60 8.13 -1.20
CA LEU A 66 -1.06 8.30 0.15
C LEU A 66 -0.17 9.54 0.14
N THR A 67 -0.49 10.50 1.01
CA THR A 67 0.24 11.77 1.11
C THR A 67 0.60 11.99 2.58
N PRO A 68 1.73 11.46 3.08
CA PRO A 68 2.17 11.82 4.43
C PRO A 68 2.41 13.34 4.52
N TRP A 69 2.39 13.88 5.73
CA TRP A 69 2.70 15.30 5.98
C TRP A 69 3.97 15.71 5.25
N ILE A 70 5.05 14.99 5.52
CA ILE A 70 6.38 15.43 5.15
C ILE A 70 7.22 14.24 4.71
N TYR A 71 8.09 14.52 3.75
CA TYR A 71 9.07 13.55 3.29
C TYR A 71 10.14 13.25 4.35
N GLN A 72 10.49 14.24 5.18
CA GLN A 72 11.47 14.11 6.26
C GLN A 72 11.26 15.21 7.31
N ALA A 73 11.19 14.82 8.57
CA ALA A 73 11.34 15.74 9.70
C ALA A 73 12.15 15.04 10.79
N ILE A 74 13.21 15.70 11.24
CA ILE A 74 14.12 15.21 12.27
C ILE A 74 13.89 16.02 13.54
N ILE A 75 13.68 15.34 14.65
CA ILE A 75 13.71 15.88 16.00
C ILE A 75 15.10 15.54 16.55
N GLY A 76 15.84 16.54 17.02
CA GLY A 76 17.17 16.30 17.59
C GLY A 76 18.17 15.69 16.62
N ASP A 77 18.64 14.49 16.93
CA ASP A 77 19.61 13.71 16.17
C ASP A 77 18.93 12.59 15.38
N GLN A 78 19.09 12.60 14.05
CA GLN A 78 18.50 11.60 13.15
C GLN A 78 18.92 10.15 13.44
N TRP A 79 19.99 9.95 14.21
CA TRP A 79 20.48 8.63 14.62
C TRP A 79 19.93 8.17 15.98
N ASN A 80 19.13 9.01 16.65
CA ASN A 80 18.60 8.74 17.98
C ASN A 80 17.06 8.84 18.00
N TYR A 81 16.37 7.70 17.99
CA TYR A 81 14.90 7.68 18.04
C TYR A 81 14.29 8.01 19.43
N LEU A 82 15.11 8.32 20.43
CA LEU A 82 14.67 8.53 21.83
C LEU A 82 14.77 9.99 22.30
N ASP A 83 15.12 10.93 21.43
CA ASP A 83 15.30 12.35 21.78
C ASP A 83 14.11 13.26 21.40
N GLY A 84 13.04 12.67 20.86
CA GLY A 84 11.79 13.35 20.52
C GLY A 84 10.57 12.79 21.24
N SER A 85 9.47 13.54 21.21
CA SER A 85 8.16 13.07 21.68
C SER A 85 7.43 12.17 20.68
N ALA A 86 8.02 11.96 19.51
CA ALA A 86 7.55 11.10 18.43
C ALA A 86 8.77 10.57 17.66
N MET A 87 8.59 9.53 16.86
CA MET A 87 9.62 9.14 15.90
C MET A 87 9.78 10.24 14.84
N ASP A 88 10.97 10.31 14.28
CA ASP A 88 11.18 11.14 13.11
C ASP A 88 10.39 10.65 11.90
N PHE A 89 10.09 11.59 11.01
CA PHE A 89 9.16 11.35 9.92
C PHE A 89 9.84 10.74 8.69
N PHE A 90 9.26 9.62 8.25
CA PHE A 90 9.36 8.98 6.94
C PHE A 90 10.74 8.51 6.46
N ASN A 91 11.73 9.40 6.30
CA ASN A 91 13.02 9.08 5.68
C ASN A 91 14.23 9.62 6.46
N ARG A 92 15.38 8.95 6.31
CA ARG A 92 16.71 9.41 6.72
C ARG A 92 17.54 9.77 5.50
N THR A 93 18.44 10.74 5.61
CA THR A 93 19.30 11.13 4.48
C THR A 93 20.75 11.19 4.90
N ASP A 94 21.63 10.71 4.03
CA ASP A 94 23.07 10.83 4.18
C ASP A 94 23.50 12.29 3.91
N ASP A 95 24.77 12.61 4.13
CA ASP A 95 25.34 13.96 3.94
C ASP A 95 25.17 14.47 2.49
N ASP A 96 25.05 13.58 1.52
CA ASP A 96 24.80 13.89 0.11
C ASP A 96 23.30 14.03 -0.25
N GLY A 97 22.42 13.84 0.73
CA GLY A 97 20.96 13.90 0.57
C GLY A 97 20.32 12.59 0.06
N ALA A 98 21.10 11.53 -0.16
CA ALA A 98 20.55 10.23 -0.56
C ALA A 98 19.72 9.61 0.58
N PRO A 99 18.56 8.99 0.29
CA PRO A 99 17.81 8.23 1.29
C PRO A 99 18.66 7.08 1.85
N ILE A 100 18.74 6.99 3.18
CA ILE A 100 19.42 5.88 3.85
C ILE A 100 18.42 4.73 4.02
N PRO A 101 18.78 3.50 3.61
CA PRO A 101 17.97 2.32 3.89
C PRO A 101 17.83 2.12 5.40
N VAL A 102 16.62 2.34 5.91
CA VAL A 102 16.21 1.99 7.27
C VAL A 102 14.99 1.09 7.21
N THR A 103 14.78 0.28 8.24
CA THR A 103 13.75 -0.77 8.21
C THR A 103 12.36 -0.23 7.85
N MET A 104 11.97 0.92 8.39
CA MET A 104 10.70 1.57 8.07
C MET A 104 10.63 2.08 6.62
N TRP A 105 11.72 2.63 6.10
CA TRP A 105 11.79 3.10 4.71
C TRP A 105 11.66 1.95 3.72
N GLU A 106 12.38 0.86 3.96
CA GLU A 106 12.31 -0.33 3.12
C GLU A 106 10.93 -1.02 3.23
N ALA A 107 10.27 -0.99 4.39
CA ALA A 107 8.89 -1.46 4.53
C ALA A 107 7.91 -0.70 3.63
N TYR A 108 8.03 0.63 3.53
CA TYR A 108 7.22 1.42 2.59
C TYR A 108 7.48 1.03 1.15
N ARG A 109 8.76 0.85 0.78
CA ARG A 109 9.16 0.45 -0.58
C ARG A 109 8.64 -0.92 -0.94
N GLU A 110 8.74 -1.88 -0.03
CA GLU A 110 8.20 -3.23 -0.20
C GLU A 110 6.68 -3.21 -0.38
N GLY A 111 5.96 -2.38 0.38
CA GLY A 111 4.51 -2.22 0.20
C GLY A 111 4.16 -1.60 -1.16
N ILE A 112 4.91 -0.59 -1.60
CA ILE A 112 4.75 0.00 -2.93
C ILE A 112 4.99 -1.07 -4.02
N ASP A 113 6.00 -1.91 -3.84
CA ASP A 113 6.27 -3.01 -4.75
C ASP A 113 5.15 -4.06 -4.73
N ASP A 114 4.62 -4.44 -3.56
CA ASP A 114 3.45 -5.33 -3.45
C ASP A 114 2.28 -4.83 -4.32
N SER A 115 1.99 -3.52 -4.27
CA SER A 115 0.96 -2.88 -5.09
C SER A 115 1.27 -2.92 -6.60
N ARG A 116 2.56 -2.83 -6.98
CA ARG A 116 3.00 -2.97 -8.38
C ARG A 116 2.79 -4.39 -8.90
N TYR A 117 3.07 -5.41 -8.09
CA TYR A 117 2.79 -6.80 -8.44
C TYR A 117 1.29 -7.04 -8.62
N VAL A 118 0.46 -6.59 -7.68
CA VAL A 118 -1.01 -6.65 -7.81
C VAL A 118 -1.49 -6.01 -9.11
N THR A 119 -1.06 -4.78 -9.39
CA THR A 119 -1.46 -4.04 -10.60
C THR A 119 -1.00 -4.76 -11.87
N THR A 120 0.21 -5.34 -11.84
CA THR A 120 0.75 -6.10 -12.97
C THR A 120 -0.10 -7.35 -13.23
N LEU A 121 -0.43 -8.12 -12.19
CA LEU A 121 -1.27 -9.30 -12.34
C LEU A 121 -2.66 -8.96 -12.87
N GLN A 122 -3.32 -7.92 -12.35
CA GLN A 122 -4.63 -7.47 -12.84
C GLN A 122 -4.61 -7.16 -14.34
N ARG A 123 -3.56 -6.47 -14.81
CA ARG A 123 -3.39 -6.14 -16.23
C ARG A 123 -3.09 -7.38 -17.07
N THR A 124 -2.25 -8.29 -16.56
CA THR A 124 -1.88 -9.52 -17.26
C THR A 124 -3.08 -10.47 -17.37
N ILE A 125 -3.92 -10.58 -16.33
CA ILE A 125 -5.20 -11.31 -16.37
C ILE A 125 -6.09 -10.77 -17.50
N ALA A 126 -6.25 -9.44 -17.57
CA ALA A 126 -7.07 -8.82 -18.62
C ALA A 126 -6.53 -9.12 -20.03
N ARG A 127 -5.21 -9.07 -20.23
CA ARG A 127 -4.55 -9.44 -21.50
C ARG A 127 -4.74 -10.91 -21.84
N ALA A 128 -4.57 -11.80 -20.87
CA ALA A 128 -4.77 -13.24 -21.04
C ALA A 128 -6.22 -13.57 -21.44
N ARG A 129 -7.21 -12.95 -20.80
CA ARG A 129 -8.63 -13.07 -21.21
C ARG A 129 -8.85 -12.61 -22.65
N ALA A 130 -8.30 -11.45 -23.03
CA ALA A 130 -8.41 -10.92 -24.39
C ALA A 130 -7.74 -11.84 -25.44
N ALA A 131 -6.70 -12.57 -25.06
CA ALA A 131 -6.01 -13.55 -25.91
C ALA A 131 -6.65 -14.95 -25.90
N GLY A 132 -7.82 -15.13 -25.28
CA GLY A 132 -8.52 -16.42 -25.19
C GLY A 132 -7.90 -17.42 -24.22
N LYS A 133 -6.98 -16.99 -23.34
CA LYS A 133 -6.37 -17.81 -22.28
C LYS A 133 -7.25 -17.79 -21.01
N THR A 134 -8.56 -17.97 -21.17
CA THR A 134 -9.55 -17.72 -20.12
C THR A 134 -9.34 -18.58 -18.87
N GLU A 135 -9.06 -19.87 -19.04
CA GLU A 135 -8.86 -20.78 -17.90
C GLU A 135 -7.67 -20.35 -17.00
N LEU A 136 -6.53 -20.02 -17.60
CA LEU A 136 -5.37 -19.52 -16.86
C LEU A 136 -5.67 -18.18 -16.19
N ALA A 137 -6.36 -17.28 -16.89
CA ALA A 137 -6.72 -15.97 -16.36
C ALA A 137 -7.70 -16.08 -15.19
N ASP A 138 -8.63 -17.03 -15.23
CA ASP A 138 -9.59 -17.26 -14.15
C ASP A 138 -8.93 -17.91 -12.93
N GLY A 139 -7.99 -18.84 -13.13
CA GLY A 139 -7.16 -19.37 -12.05
C GLY A 139 -6.31 -18.29 -11.36
N ALA A 140 -5.69 -17.42 -12.15
CA ALA A 140 -4.94 -16.28 -11.63
C ALA A 140 -5.83 -15.25 -10.92
N GLN A 141 -7.06 -15.02 -11.41
CA GLN A 141 -8.04 -14.18 -10.75
C GLN A 141 -8.46 -14.77 -9.40
N ALA A 142 -8.72 -16.07 -9.31
CA ALA A 142 -9.09 -16.73 -8.07
C ALA A 142 -8.00 -16.60 -6.99
N ASP A 143 -6.72 -16.72 -7.36
CA ASP A 143 -5.62 -16.50 -6.42
C ASP A 143 -5.48 -15.04 -6.01
N LEU A 144 -5.72 -14.08 -6.92
CA LEU A 144 -5.75 -12.66 -6.57
C LEU A 144 -6.92 -12.33 -5.62
N ASP A 145 -8.08 -12.94 -5.83
CA ASP A 145 -9.27 -12.81 -4.97
C ASP A 145 -9.00 -13.42 -3.58
N LEU A 146 -8.26 -14.54 -3.51
CA LEU A 146 -7.79 -15.09 -2.24
C LEU A 146 -6.92 -14.10 -1.47
N VAL A 147 -5.96 -13.44 -2.14
CA VAL A 147 -5.13 -12.41 -1.49
C VAL A 147 -6.00 -11.23 -1.06
N TRP A 148 -6.95 -10.80 -1.88
CA TRP A 148 -7.90 -9.74 -1.55
C TRP A 148 -8.68 -10.03 -0.26
N ASP A 149 -9.18 -11.25 -0.11
CA ASP A 149 -9.96 -11.68 1.05
C ASP A 149 -9.10 -11.89 2.30
N ALA A 150 -7.81 -12.22 2.13
CA ALA A 150 -6.88 -12.38 3.25
C ALA A 150 -6.56 -11.05 3.96
N VAL A 151 -6.74 -9.91 3.30
CA VAL A 151 -6.41 -8.59 3.89
C VAL A 151 -7.42 -8.26 4.99
N ARG A 152 -6.92 -8.21 6.22
CA ARG A 152 -7.66 -7.75 7.40
C ARG A 152 -7.75 -6.23 7.35
N VAL A 153 -8.83 -5.67 6.79
CA VAL A 153 -8.96 -4.22 6.63
C VAL A 153 -9.02 -3.53 8.00
N GLN A 154 -8.16 -2.53 8.19
CA GLN A 154 -8.11 -1.73 9.41
C GLN A 154 -8.14 -0.24 9.06
N GLU A 155 -8.72 0.55 9.95
CA GLU A 155 -8.68 2.01 9.86
C GLU A 155 -7.22 2.52 9.95
N LYS A 156 -6.41 1.89 10.83
CA LYS A 156 -4.98 2.17 11.03
C LYS A 156 -4.24 0.86 11.30
N TYR A 157 -3.30 0.48 10.43
CA TYR A 157 -2.50 -0.75 10.57
C TYR A 157 -1.36 -0.60 11.57
N LYS A 158 -1.65 -0.40 12.86
CA LYS A 158 -0.62 -0.04 13.85
C LYS A 158 -0.11 -1.19 14.73
N VAL A 159 -1.03 -1.88 15.40
CA VAL A 159 -0.68 -2.71 16.57
C VAL A 159 -1.15 -4.14 16.35
N ASP A 160 -2.45 -4.37 16.39
CA ASP A 160 -3.03 -5.70 16.43
C ASP A 160 -3.47 -6.19 15.04
N ASP A 161 -3.67 -7.50 14.92
CA ASP A 161 -4.22 -8.18 13.74
C ASP A 161 -3.51 -7.91 12.42
N LEU A 162 -2.25 -7.48 12.47
CA LEU A 162 -1.38 -7.38 11.31
C LEU A 162 -1.04 -8.79 10.80
N TRP A 163 -0.73 -8.88 9.52
CA TRP A 163 -0.13 -10.09 8.98
C TRP A 163 1.25 -10.32 9.59
N ASP A 164 1.56 -11.60 9.78
CA ASP A 164 2.93 -12.04 10.01
C ASP A 164 3.82 -11.58 8.82
N PRO A 165 5.07 -11.15 9.07
CA PRO A 165 6.00 -10.76 8.02
C PRO A 165 6.08 -11.75 6.84
N ASP A 166 6.09 -13.06 7.11
CA ASP A 166 6.24 -14.08 6.08
C ASP A 166 5.03 -14.12 5.13
N ALA A 167 3.84 -13.74 5.62
CA ALA A 167 2.61 -13.78 4.84
C ALA A 167 2.67 -12.82 3.64
N TYR A 168 3.31 -11.65 3.78
CA TYR A 168 3.43 -10.71 2.68
C TYR A 168 4.24 -11.30 1.53
N ASP A 169 5.32 -12.02 1.83
CA ASP A 169 6.17 -12.64 0.82
C ASP A 169 5.50 -13.84 0.18
N VAL A 170 4.74 -14.63 0.95
CA VAL A 170 3.90 -15.71 0.41
C VAL A 170 2.89 -15.17 -0.61
N TYR A 171 2.15 -14.11 -0.27
CA TYR A 171 1.16 -13.55 -1.19
C TYR A 171 1.80 -12.84 -2.38
N ARG A 172 2.90 -12.11 -2.18
CA ARG A 172 3.68 -11.55 -3.30
C ARG A 172 4.15 -12.65 -4.24
N TRP A 173 4.67 -13.75 -3.72
CA TRP A 173 5.15 -14.87 -4.52
C TRP A 173 4.03 -15.57 -5.28
N LEU A 174 2.86 -15.75 -4.67
CA LEU A 174 1.67 -16.26 -5.34
C LEU A 174 1.30 -15.39 -6.55
N ILE A 175 1.23 -14.08 -6.34
CA ILE A 175 0.94 -13.10 -7.41
C ILE A 175 2.00 -13.14 -8.50
N ALA A 176 3.29 -13.11 -8.12
CA ALA A 176 4.42 -13.16 -9.05
C ALA A 176 4.40 -14.42 -9.91
N SER A 177 4.10 -15.57 -9.31
CA SER A 177 4.02 -16.86 -10.00
C SER A 177 2.94 -16.85 -11.07
N ARG A 178 1.76 -16.26 -10.78
CA ARG A 178 0.68 -16.08 -11.77
C ARG A 178 1.03 -15.11 -12.88
N ILE A 179 1.77 -14.04 -12.58
CA ILE A 179 2.27 -13.13 -13.62
C ILE A 179 3.16 -13.91 -14.60
N ILE A 180 4.13 -14.67 -14.09
CA ILE A 180 5.08 -15.44 -14.91
C ILE A 180 4.35 -16.47 -15.77
N GLU A 181 3.41 -17.22 -15.19
CA GLU A 181 2.60 -18.23 -15.89
C GLU A 181 1.82 -17.60 -17.06
N LEU A 182 1.13 -16.50 -16.80
CA LEU A 182 0.33 -15.82 -17.82
C LEU A 182 1.20 -15.19 -18.91
N GLN A 183 2.33 -14.57 -18.55
CA GLN A 183 3.27 -14.00 -19.52
C GLN A 183 3.85 -15.08 -20.44
N SER A 184 4.24 -16.23 -19.87
CA SER A 184 4.70 -17.38 -20.67
C SER A 184 3.62 -17.87 -21.63
N ALA A 185 2.36 -17.94 -21.19
CA ALA A 185 1.23 -18.35 -22.05
C ALA A 185 0.88 -17.32 -23.14
N LEU A 186 1.22 -16.05 -22.94
CA LEU A 186 1.08 -14.94 -23.89
C LEU A 186 2.27 -14.85 -24.86
N GLY A 187 3.40 -15.46 -24.54
CA GLY A 187 4.64 -15.37 -25.33
C GLY A 187 5.42 -14.06 -25.12
N ASP A 188 5.26 -13.44 -23.94
CA ASP A 188 6.05 -12.27 -23.49
C ASP A 188 7.35 -12.69 -22.80
#